data_AF-L0AZF0-F1
#
_entry.id   AF-L0AZF0-F1
#
_cell.length_a   1.000
_cell.length_b   1.000
_cell.length_c   1.000
_cell.angle_alpha   90.00
_cell.angle_beta   90.00
_cell.angle_gamma   90.00
#
_symmetry.space_group_name_H-M   'P 1'
#
loop_
_entity.id
_entity.type
_entity.pdbx_description
1 polymer ?
#
loop_
_entity_poly.entity_id
_entity_poly.type
_entity_poly.pdbx_seq_one_letter_code
_entity_poly.pdbx_strand_id
1 'polypeptide(L)'
;MDKTVAKLLDYRPKSLTAEIGKICRMNAIHDTPTSTLVIIPIEVENIVGLPCYKKYVYTIPEGHNEYCLETIMFNGVKQEGLPESITNFVEISVYYWKHDYKNYRPLLFEIVREESQYFANYEIGSNTWEPFSINGRVKLYGILAYLNAFFRDIIVLKMDALAGKYFGTNFQFGGGDRLMFVDEFNCSYKRFRRMKHTLYTGSTFRILHLRMKGIYIPFKESVLTTECIEASVYYMCYDKAYKEPLFLELLSHNGPRYYRYDGFCMDRFEIKSLKEYKQEHSITK
;
A
#
# COMPACT_ATOMS: atom_id res chain seq x y z
N MET A 1 8.45 -13.98 31.82
CA MET A 1 7.82 -13.15 30.78
C MET A 1 8.95 -12.50 29.98
N ASP A 2 9.06 -12.85 28.70
CA ASP A 2 10.24 -12.61 27.85
C ASP A 2 10.39 -11.11 27.50
N LYS A 3 11.56 -10.52 27.79
CA LYS A 3 11.87 -9.09 27.57
C LYS A 3 11.76 -8.68 26.09
N THR A 4 11.72 -9.66 25.18
CA THR A 4 11.56 -9.45 23.73
C THR A 4 10.11 -9.11 23.33
N VAL A 5 9.11 -9.59 24.08
CA VAL A 5 7.69 -9.33 23.77
C VAL A 5 7.25 -7.93 24.21
N ALA A 6 7.87 -7.40 25.27
CA ALA A 6 7.57 -6.06 25.77
C ALA A 6 8.01 -4.92 24.81
N LYS A 7 8.97 -5.16 23.91
CA LYS A 7 9.38 -4.18 22.88
C LYS A 7 8.45 -4.14 21.65
N LEU A 8 7.65 -5.18 21.41
CA LEU A 8 6.74 -5.23 20.25
C LEU A 8 5.35 -4.67 20.55
N LEU A 9 4.94 -4.60 21.82
CA LEU A 9 3.62 -4.10 22.21
C LEU A 9 3.58 -2.59 22.53
N ASP A 10 4.74 -1.94 22.65
CA ASP A 10 4.85 -0.51 22.97
C ASP A 10 5.32 0.35 21.78
N TYR A 11 5.39 -0.25 20.59
CA TYR A 11 5.59 0.50 19.35
C TYR A 11 4.23 1.06 18.89
N ARG A 12 3.71 2.04 19.61
CA ARG A 12 2.93 3.09 18.92
C ARG A 12 3.97 3.79 18.04
N PRO A 13 3.86 3.78 16.71
CA PRO A 13 4.71 4.64 15.91
C PRO A 13 4.51 6.05 16.47
N LYS A 14 5.55 6.60 17.14
CA LYS A 14 5.66 8.03 17.41
C LYS A 14 5.25 8.67 16.12
N SER A 15 4.13 9.40 16.13
CA SER A 15 3.45 9.93 14.95
C SER A 15 4.51 10.24 13.91
N LEU A 16 4.71 9.29 13.00
CA LEU A 16 5.40 9.58 11.79
C LEU A 16 4.35 10.53 11.19
N THR A 17 4.58 11.82 11.33
CA THR A 17 4.51 12.71 10.18
C THR A 17 5.46 12.12 9.13
N ALA A 18 5.12 10.92 8.64
CA ALA A 18 5.26 10.62 7.25
C ALA A 18 4.73 11.87 6.58
N GLU A 19 5.44 12.35 5.59
CA GLU A 19 4.83 13.17 4.56
C GLU A 19 3.72 12.32 3.92
N ILE A 20 2.63 12.07 4.66
CA ILE A 20 1.33 11.67 4.14
C ILE A 20 1.09 12.77 3.14
N GLY A 21 1.14 12.38 1.86
CA GLY A 21 1.30 13.29 0.74
C GLY A 21 0.66 14.62 1.04
N LYS A 22 1.45 15.71 0.95
CA LYS A 22 0.89 17.06 0.93
C LYS A 22 0.00 17.12 -0.31
N ILE A 23 -1.24 16.63 -0.17
CA ILE A 23 -2.16 16.41 -1.26
C ILE A 23 -2.67 17.74 -1.77
N CYS A 24 -2.65 18.79 -0.95
CA CYS A 24 -3.24 20.06 -1.30
C CYS A 24 -2.26 21.20 -1.06
N ARG A 25 -2.01 22.01 -2.08
CA ARG A 25 -1.62 23.41 -1.91
C ARG A 25 -2.86 24.27 -2.13
N MET A 26 -3.21 25.09 -1.14
CA MET A 26 -4.34 26.02 -1.22
C MET A 26 -3.82 27.45 -1.23
N ASN A 27 -4.40 28.25 -2.11
CA ASN A 27 -4.07 29.65 -2.30
C ASN A 27 -5.33 30.50 -2.10
N ALA A 28 -5.13 31.74 -1.64
CA ALA A 28 -6.19 32.71 -1.47
C ALA A 28 -6.57 33.33 -2.82
N ILE A 29 -7.86 33.60 -3.03
CA ILE A 29 -8.42 34.07 -4.32
C ILE A 29 -8.00 35.53 -4.67
N HIS A 30 -7.38 36.28 -3.75
CA HIS A 30 -7.08 37.71 -3.94
C HIS A 30 -5.58 38.09 -3.81
N ASP A 31 -4.91 38.21 -4.96
CA ASP A 31 -3.81 39.08 -5.43
C ASP A 31 -2.74 39.67 -4.47
N THR A 32 -2.46 39.05 -3.33
CA THR A 32 -1.26 39.37 -2.52
C THR A 32 -0.42 38.13 -2.26
N PRO A 33 0.90 38.26 -1.99
CA PRO A 33 1.84 37.15 -2.07
C PRO A 33 1.51 36.03 -1.07
N THR A 34 1.03 34.92 -1.62
CA THR A 34 1.28 33.54 -1.18
C THR A 34 1.06 33.23 0.31
N SER A 35 -0.11 33.52 0.88
CA SER A 35 -0.52 32.87 2.12
C SER A 35 -0.96 31.43 1.81
N THR A 36 -0.01 30.49 1.82
CA THR A 36 -0.31 29.05 1.66
C THR A 36 -0.93 28.53 2.95
N LEU A 37 -2.19 28.09 2.88
CA LEU A 37 -2.82 27.35 3.97
C LEU A 37 -2.43 25.88 3.87
N VAL A 38 -1.81 25.36 4.93
CA VAL A 38 -1.48 23.93 5.04
C VAL A 38 -2.61 23.24 5.81
N ILE A 39 -3.43 22.46 5.10
CA ILE A 39 -4.46 21.64 5.73
C ILE A 39 -3.87 20.27 6.06
N ILE A 40 -4.00 19.87 7.33
CA ILE A 40 -3.65 18.53 7.79
C ILE A 40 -4.90 17.66 7.68
N PRO A 41 -4.85 16.54 6.93
CA PRO A 41 -5.99 15.65 6.83
C PRO A 41 -6.28 14.96 8.16
N ILE A 42 -7.57 14.71 8.39
CA ILE A 42 -8.04 13.84 9.48
C ILE A 42 -8.24 12.44 8.90
N GLU A 43 -7.54 11.45 9.46
CA GLU A 43 -7.79 10.04 9.13
C GLU A 43 -9.07 9.58 9.83
N VAL A 44 -10.05 9.16 9.05
CA VAL A 44 -11.29 8.58 9.53
C VAL A 44 -11.18 7.07 9.39
N GLU A 45 -10.88 6.42 10.51
CA GLU A 45 -10.94 4.97 10.62
C GLU A 45 -12.40 4.49 10.80
N ASN A 46 -12.71 3.30 10.28
CA ASN A 46 -14.01 2.63 10.47
C ASN A 46 -15.21 3.40 9.89
N ILE A 47 -15.09 3.78 8.62
CA ILE A 47 -16.21 4.37 7.87
C ILE A 47 -17.37 3.38 7.85
N VAL A 48 -18.56 3.82 8.28
CA VAL A 48 -19.76 2.98 8.38
C VAL A 48 -20.09 2.37 7.02
N GLY A 49 -20.22 1.05 6.96
CA GLY A 49 -20.48 0.30 5.72
C GLY A 49 -19.26 0.09 4.81
N LEU A 50 -18.06 0.57 5.20
CA LEU A 50 -16.83 0.46 4.42
C LEU A 50 -15.63 -0.06 5.27
N PRO A 51 -15.75 -1.23 5.95
CA PRO A 51 -14.74 -1.68 6.92
C PRO A 51 -13.35 -2.00 6.33
N CYS A 52 -13.26 -2.16 5.00
CA CYS A 52 -12.02 -2.44 4.27
C CYS A 52 -11.32 -1.19 3.73
N TYR A 53 -11.85 -0.01 4.02
CA TYR A 53 -11.33 1.26 3.53
C TYR A 53 -11.00 2.19 4.69
N LYS A 54 -10.14 3.16 4.40
CA LYS A 54 -9.90 4.34 5.22
C LYS A 54 -10.03 5.58 4.36
N LYS A 55 -10.38 6.70 5.00
CA LYS A 55 -10.69 7.96 4.35
C LYS A 55 -9.85 9.05 5.01
N TYR A 56 -9.21 9.89 4.21
CA TYR A 56 -8.57 11.11 4.69
C TYR A 56 -9.45 12.28 4.30
N VAL A 57 -9.82 13.09 5.28
CA VAL A 57 -10.73 14.21 5.15
C VAL A 57 -9.97 15.53 5.27
N TYR A 58 -10.22 16.44 4.34
CA TYR A 58 -9.67 17.79 4.29
C TYR A 58 -10.83 18.79 4.34
N THR A 59 -10.84 19.65 5.36
CA THR A 59 -11.85 20.70 5.55
C THR A 59 -11.18 22.05 5.62
N ILE A 60 -11.77 23.07 4.99
CA ILE A 60 -11.35 24.45 5.17
C ILE A 60 -11.69 24.87 6.62
N PRO A 61 -10.74 25.46 7.37
CA PRO A 61 -11.04 25.98 8.70
C PRO A 61 -12.11 27.09 8.63
N GLU A 62 -12.92 27.21 9.69
CA GLU A 62 -13.99 28.22 9.74
C GLU A 62 -13.45 29.63 9.50
N GLY A 63 -14.17 30.43 8.72
CA GLY A 63 -13.78 31.81 8.38
C GLY A 63 -12.83 31.96 7.19
N HIS A 64 -12.49 30.87 6.50
CA HIS A 64 -11.56 30.85 5.36
C HIS A 64 -12.23 30.44 4.03
N ASN A 65 -13.47 30.86 3.80
CA ASN A 65 -14.24 30.49 2.61
C ASN A 65 -13.67 31.07 1.30
N GLU A 66 -12.73 32.00 1.39
CA GLU A 66 -12.01 32.63 0.29
C GLU A 66 -10.86 31.78 -0.28
N TYR A 67 -10.63 30.58 0.26
CA TYR A 67 -9.58 29.68 -0.23
C TYR A 67 -10.10 28.75 -1.33
N CYS A 68 -9.26 28.53 -2.35
CA CYS A 68 -9.48 27.52 -3.37
C CYS A 68 -8.38 26.47 -3.32
N LEU A 69 -8.70 25.26 -3.77
CA LEU A 69 -7.71 24.22 -4.02
C LEU A 69 -7.30 24.27 -5.49
N GLU A 70 -6.04 24.64 -5.75
CA GLU A 70 -5.51 24.80 -7.11
C GLU A 70 -4.71 23.60 -7.60
N THR A 71 -3.98 22.93 -6.70
CA THR A 71 -3.09 21.85 -7.12
C THR A 71 -3.12 20.71 -6.14
N ILE A 72 -3.32 19.52 -6.72
CA ILE A 72 -3.34 18.26 -6.00
C ILE A 72 -2.05 17.50 -6.30
N MET A 73 -1.27 17.18 -5.26
CA MET A 73 0.06 16.57 -5.39
C MET A 73 0.16 15.27 -4.60
N PHE A 74 0.65 14.19 -5.20
CA PHE A 74 0.91 12.94 -4.48
C PHE A 74 2.36 12.53 -4.68
N ASN A 75 3.11 12.36 -3.58
CA ASN A 75 4.56 12.10 -3.60
C ASN A 75 5.35 13.04 -4.53
N GLY A 76 5.00 14.33 -4.52
CA GLY A 76 5.65 15.35 -5.36
C GLY A 76 5.21 15.37 -6.82
N VAL A 77 4.26 14.51 -7.22
CA VAL A 77 3.73 14.45 -8.59
C VAL A 77 2.33 15.07 -8.65
N LYS A 78 2.13 16.00 -9.59
CA LYS A 78 0.81 16.60 -9.86
C LYS A 78 -0.18 15.53 -10.30
N GLN A 79 -1.38 15.57 -9.73
CA GLN A 79 -2.49 14.71 -10.13
C GLN A 79 -3.26 15.36 -11.28
N GLU A 80 -3.51 14.59 -12.34
CA GLU A 80 -4.15 15.03 -13.57
C GLU A 80 -5.58 14.51 -13.66
N GLY A 81 -6.45 15.18 -14.43
CA GLY A 81 -7.87 14.80 -14.60
C GLY A 81 -8.79 15.21 -13.44
N LEU A 82 -8.23 15.86 -12.42
CA LEU A 82 -8.99 16.60 -11.40
C LEU A 82 -9.24 18.04 -11.87
N PRO A 83 -10.27 18.74 -11.35
CA PRO A 83 -10.50 20.15 -11.71
C PRO A 83 -9.30 21.02 -11.33
N GLU A 84 -8.92 21.94 -12.22
CA GLU A 84 -7.76 22.84 -12.01
C GLU A 84 -7.97 23.81 -10.82
N SER A 85 -9.21 24.15 -10.51
CA SER A 85 -9.54 24.95 -9.34
C SER A 85 -10.84 24.45 -8.72
N ILE A 86 -10.79 24.18 -7.41
CA ILE A 86 -11.93 23.73 -6.63
C ILE A 86 -12.24 24.81 -5.59
N THR A 87 -13.32 25.54 -5.84
CA THR A 87 -13.91 26.54 -4.92
C THR A 87 -15.18 25.97 -4.27
N ASN A 88 -15.66 26.66 -3.23
CA ASN A 88 -16.97 26.39 -2.59
C ASN A 88 -17.19 24.92 -2.19
N PHE A 89 -16.13 24.22 -1.79
CA PHE A 89 -16.23 22.85 -1.28
C PHE A 89 -16.37 22.88 0.23
N VAL A 90 -17.14 21.93 0.77
CA VAL A 90 -17.29 21.73 2.21
C VAL A 90 -16.17 20.82 2.70
N GLU A 91 -15.92 19.74 1.95
CA GLU A 91 -14.99 18.68 2.33
C GLU A 91 -14.34 18.11 1.08
N ILE A 92 -13.06 17.75 1.17
CA ILE A 92 -12.38 16.91 0.20
C ILE A 92 -11.95 15.64 0.87
N SER A 93 -12.11 14.52 0.16
CA SER A 93 -11.89 13.21 0.72
C SER A 93 -11.16 12.29 -0.22
N VAL A 94 -10.20 11.53 0.32
CA VAL A 94 -9.43 10.53 -0.43
C VAL A 94 -9.58 9.18 0.25
N TYR A 95 -10.00 8.18 -0.53
CA TYR A 95 -10.24 6.82 -0.06
C TYR A 95 -9.09 5.90 -0.45
N TYR A 96 -8.66 5.08 0.51
CA TYR A 96 -7.61 4.08 0.36
C TYR A 96 -8.10 2.73 0.88
N TRP A 97 -7.42 1.65 0.52
CA TRP A 97 -7.58 0.40 1.27
C TRP A 97 -7.12 0.58 2.71
N LYS A 98 -7.86 0.00 3.65
CA LYS A 98 -7.49 0.02 5.08
C LYS A 98 -6.11 -0.57 5.34
N HIS A 99 -5.69 -1.54 4.52
CA HIS A 99 -4.38 -2.19 4.61
C HIS A 99 -3.28 -1.47 3.81
N ASP A 100 -3.59 -0.39 3.08
CA ASP A 100 -2.58 0.46 2.46
C ASP A 100 -2.00 1.44 3.50
N TYR A 101 -1.19 0.92 4.43
CA TYR A 101 -0.65 1.68 5.56
C TYR A 101 0.21 2.88 5.15
N LYS A 102 0.76 2.87 3.94
CA LYS A 102 1.60 3.94 3.39
C LYS A 102 0.89 4.80 2.36
N ASN A 103 -0.42 4.57 2.16
CA ASN A 103 -1.24 5.32 1.22
C ASN A 103 -0.66 5.31 -0.21
N TYR A 104 -0.02 4.22 -0.63
CA TYR A 104 0.59 4.10 -1.94
C TYR A 104 -0.41 4.22 -3.09
N ARG A 105 -1.69 3.91 -2.83
CA ARG A 105 -2.72 3.84 -3.85
C ARG A 105 -4.02 4.53 -3.42
N PRO A 106 -4.21 5.81 -3.74
CA PRO A 106 -5.51 6.43 -3.62
C PRO A 106 -6.47 5.82 -4.66
N LEU A 107 -7.70 5.51 -4.24
CA LEU A 107 -8.69 4.80 -5.06
C LEU A 107 -9.74 5.77 -5.62
N LEU A 108 -10.26 6.62 -4.75
CA LEU A 108 -11.37 7.52 -5.03
C LEU A 108 -11.08 8.87 -4.38
N PHE A 109 -11.36 9.93 -5.13
CA PHE A 109 -11.30 11.31 -4.69
C PHE A 109 -12.72 11.87 -4.73
N GLU A 110 -13.16 12.45 -3.62
CA GLU A 110 -14.51 13.01 -3.46
C GLU A 110 -14.39 14.50 -3.11
N ILE A 111 -15.13 15.33 -3.84
CA ILE A 111 -15.32 16.75 -3.55
C ILE A 111 -16.76 16.91 -3.07
N VAL A 112 -16.95 17.23 -1.80
CA VAL A 112 -18.27 17.44 -1.20
C VAL A 112 -18.69 18.90 -1.38
N ARG A 113 -19.82 19.10 -2.07
CA ARG A 113 -20.52 20.38 -2.27
C ARG A 113 -22.02 20.17 -1.99
N GLU A 114 -22.89 20.97 -2.59
CA GLU A 114 -24.33 20.65 -2.67
C GLU A 114 -24.55 19.24 -3.27
N GLU A 115 -23.77 18.91 -4.30
CA GLU A 115 -23.68 17.57 -4.88
C GLU A 115 -22.22 17.09 -4.85
N SER A 116 -21.98 15.89 -4.30
CA SER A 116 -20.64 15.30 -4.29
C SER A 116 -20.19 14.94 -5.71
N GLN A 117 -18.96 15.35 -6.05
CA GLN A 117 -18.27 14.93 -7.28
C GLN A 117 -17.22 13.88 -6.95
N TYR A 118 -17.14 12.85 -7.78
CA TYR A 118 -16.24 11.73 -7.56
C TYR A 118 -15.28 11.58 -8.73
N PHE A 119 -14.04 11.24 -8.43
CA PHE A 119 -13.01 10.95 -9.41
C PHE A 119 -12.32 9.66 -9.01
N ALA A 120 -12.19 8.73 -9.95
CA ALA A 120 -11.59 7.42 -9.73
C ALA A 120 -10.20 7.36 -10.35
N ASN A 121 -9.30 6.61 -9.72
CA ASN A 121 -8.02 6.25 -10.31
C ASN A 121 -8.02 4.75 -10.63
N TYR A 122 -8.07 4.42 -11.92
CA TYR A 122 -8.22 3.04 -12.40
C TYR A 122 -6.89 2.29 -12.59
N GLU A 123 -5.78 3.01 -12.74
CA GLU A 123 -4.50 2.42 -13.15
C GLU A 123 -3.42 2.51 -12.08
N ILE A 124 -2.77 1.38 -11.77
CA ILE A 124 -1.74 1.30 -10.74
C ILE A 124 -0.53 2.17 -11.11
N GLY A 125 -0.16 3.07 -10.20
CA GLY A 125 0.96 4.00 -10.42
C GLY A 125 0.61 5.22 -11.28
N SER A 126 -0.63 5.31 -11.78
CA SER A 126 -1.10 6.48 -12.51
C SER A 126 -1.39 7.66 -11.57
N ASN A 127 -1.08 8.86 -12.05
CA ASN A 127 -1.47 10.13 -11.46
C ASN A 127 -2.74 10.71 -12.12
N THR A 128 -3.38 9.97 -13.02
CA THR A 128 -4.59 10.40 -13.74
C THR A 128 -5.85 9.96 -13.01
N TRP A 129 -6.82 10.86 -13.00
CA TRP A 129 -8.13 10.70 -12.39
C TRP A 129 -9.22 10.88 -13.43
N GLU A 130 -10.27 10.08 -13.33
CA GLU A 130 -11.40 10.12 -14.25
C GLU A 130 -12.68 10.45 -13.48
N PRO A 131 -13.53 11.37 -13.99
CA PRO A 131 -14.83 11.62 -13.38
C PRO A 131 -15.66 10.35 -13.27
N PHE A 132 -16.20 10.09 -12.09
CA PHE A 132 -17.07 8.96 -11.81
C PHE A 132 -18.50 9.45 -11.60
N SER A 133 -19.39 9.15 -12.55
CA SER A 133 -20.81 9.51 -12.42
C SER A 133 -21.56 8.49 -11.59
N ILE A 134 -22.20 8.96 -10.52
CA ILE A 134 -23.14 8.16 -9.74
C ILE A 134 -24.52 8.34 -10.38
N ASN A 135 -24.96 7.36 -11.17
CA ASN A 135 -26.38 7.23 -11.43
C ASN A 135 -27.04 6.89 -10.09
N GLY A 136 -27.92 7.76 -9.57
CA GLY A 136 -28.36 7.92 -8.16
C GLY A 136 -28.80 6.70 -7.33
N ARG A 137 -28.64 5.47 -7.83
CA ARG A 137 -28.78 4.20 -7.12
C ARG A 137 -27.45 3.66 -6.57
N VAL A 138 -26.29 4.08 -7.10
CA VAL A 138 -25.00 3.55 -6.66
C VAL A 138 -24.54 4.26 -5.39
N LYS A 139 -24.50 3.54 -4.28
CA LYS A 139 -23.90 4.05 -3.03
C LYS A 139 -22.37 4.06 -3.16
N LEU A 140 -21.69 4.89 -2.36
CA LEU A 140 -20.22 4.94 -2.26
C LEU A 140 -19.55 3.54 -2.18
N TYR A 141 -20.15 2.62 -1.41
CA TYR A 141 -19.71 1.22 -1.35
C TYR A 141 -19.67 0.54 -2.73
N GLY A 142 -20.68 0.77 -3.57
CA GLY A 142 -20.73 0.22 -4.93
C GLY A 142 -19.60 0.74 -5.82
N ILE A 143 -19.21 2.00 -5.66
CA ILE A 143 -18.08 2.61 -6.38
C ILE A 143 -16.77 1.94 -5.97
N LEU A 144 -16.52 1.86 -4.67
CA LEU A 144 -15.29 1.28 -4.15
C LEU A 144 -15.20 -0.23 -4.44
N ALA A 145 -16.34 -0.94 -4.43
CA ALA A 145 -16.42 -2.34 -4.84
C ALA A 145 -16.15 -2.50 -6.35
N TYR A 146 -16.67 -1.59 -7.17
CA TYR A 146 -16.38 -1.55 -8.61
C TYR A 146 -14.90 -1.31 -8.87
N LEU A 147 -14.28 -0.34 -8.18
CA LEU A 147 -12.84 -0.07 -8.29
C LEU A 147 -11.98 -1.25 -7.87
N ASN A 148 -12.34 -1.96 -6.80
CA ASN A 148 -11.65 -3.19 -6.41
C ASN A 148 -11.63 -4.25 -7.51
N ALA A 149 -12.61 -4.25 -8.42
CA ALA A 149 -12.66 -5.19 -9.53
C ALA A 149 -11.58 -4.93 -10.60
N PHE A 150 -10.90 -3.77 -10.59
CA PHE A 150 -9.74 -3.48 -11.45
C PHE A 150 -8.42 -3.91 -10.82
N PHE A 151 -8.37 -4.03 -9.49
CA PHE A 151 -7.16 -4.31 -8.72
C PHE A 151 -7.11 -5.75 -8.21
N ARG A 152 -7.60 -6.66 -9.05
CA ARG A 152 -7.77 -8.09 -8.75
C ARG A 152 -6.44 -8.82 -8.53
N ASP A 153 -5.33 -8.25 -8.94
CA ASP A 153 -4.03 -8.87 -8.88
C ASP A 153 -3.17 -8.32 -7.73
N ILE A 154 -3.70 -7.37 -6.93
CA ILE A 154 -2.98 -6.80 -5.79
C ILE A 154 -3.20 -7.65 -4.54
N ILE A 155 -2.09 -8.03 -3.88
CA ILE A 155 -2.08 -8.87 -2.68
C ILE A 155 -1.25 -8.27 -1.55
N VAL A 156 -1.56 -8.71 -0.33
CA VAL A 156 -0.75 -8.67 0.87
C VAL A 156 0.02 -10.00 0.99
N LEU A 157 1.34 -9.96 0.82
CA LEU A 157 2.15 -11.17 0.90
C LEU A 157 2.35 -11.55 2.37
N LYS A 158 1.84 -12.73 2.77
CA LYS A 158 2.04 -13.27 4.11
C LYS A 158 3.37 -14.00 4.16
N MET A 159 4.40 -13.37 4.73
CA MET A 159 5.75 -13.92 4.76
C MET A 159 5.85 -15.20 5.60
N ASP A 160 5.10 -15.27 6.70
CA ASP A 160 5.02 -16.41 7.61
C ASP A 160 3.98 -17.46 7.17
N ALA A 161 3.59 -17.46 5.89
CA ALA A 161 2.74 -18.54 5.37
C ALA A 161 3.57 -19.82 5.23
N LEU A 162 3.02 -20.91 5.76
CA LEU A 162 3.56 -22.25 5.57
C LEU A 162 3.07 -22.83 4.24
N ALA A 163 3.64 -23.97 3.83
CA ALA A 163 3.20 -24.70 2.66
C ALA A 163 1.67 -24.93 2.67
N GLY A 164 1.03 -24.72 1.53
CA GLY A 164 -0.43 -24.81 1.39
C GLY A 164 -1.04 -23.58 0.75
N LYS A 165 -2.23 -23.19 1.23
CA LYS A 165 -3.04 -22.12 0.62
C LYS A 165 -3.39 -21.05 1.65
N TYR A 166 -3.41 -19.80 1.22
CA TYR A 166 -3.92 -18.68 2.01
C TYR A 166 -4.53 -17.61 1.13
N PHE A 167 -5.36 -16.73 1.71
CA PHE A 167 -5.87 -15.57 0.99
C PHE A 167 -4.85 -14.44 1.04
N GLY A 168 -4.32 -14.08 -0.13
CA GLY A 168 -3.42 -12.95 -0.32
C GLY A 168 -4.06 -11.61 -0.02
N THR A 169 -5.38 -11.53 0.12
CA THR A 169 -6.07 -10.34 0.57
C THR A 169 -7.00 -10.68 1.71
N ASN A 170 -7.05 -9.80 2.72
CA ASN A 170 -8.09 -9.85 3.76
C ASN A 170 -9.35 -9.07 3.32
N PHE A 171 -9.50 -8.75 2.03
CA PHE A 171 -10.67 -8.04 1.51
C PHE A 171 -11.84 -9.03 1.46
N GLN A 172 -12.52 -9.21 2.60
CA GLN A 172 -13.67 -10.12 2.74
C GLN A 172 -14.87 -9.78 1.83
N PHE A 173 -14.81 -8.70 1.04
CA PHE A 173 -15.95 -8.19 0.29
C PHE A 173 -15.64 -8.00 -1.20
N GLY A 174 -16.29 -8.84 -2.02
CA GLY A 174 -16.56 -8.61 -3.45
C GLY A 174 -15.39 -8.75 -4.42
N GLY A 175 -14.16 -8.77 -3.93
CA GLY A 175 -12.96 -8.76 -4.75
C GLY A 175 -12.38 -10.13 -5.07
N GLY A 176 -13.15 -11.23 -5.01
CA GLY A 176 -12.69 -12.59 -5.31
C GLY A 176 -11.42 -12.98 -4.55
N ASP A 177 -11.59 -13.72 -3.46
CA ASP A 177 -10.50 -14.25 -2.65
C ASP A 177 -9.25 -14.65 -3.46
N ARG A 178 -8.14 -13.93 -3.24
CA ARG A 178 -6.88 -14.16 -3.94
C ARG A 178 -6.15 -15.32 -3.32
N LEU A 179 -6.54 -16.51 -3.74
CA LEU A 179 -5.92 -17.72 -3.25
C LEU A 179 -4.46 -17.78 -3.71
N MET A 180 -3.55 -17.66 -2.75
CA MET A 180 -2.12 -17.85 -2.92
C MET A 180 -1.79 -19.30 -2.60
N PHE A 181 -0.85 -19.86 -3.34
CA PHE A 181 -0.26 -21.16 -3.09
C PHE A 181 1.18 -20.99 -2.61
N VAL A 182 1.57 -21.78 -1.62
CA VAL A 182 2.91 -21.77 -1.04
C VAL A 182 3.53 -23.15 -1.16
N ASP A 183 4.65 -23.20 -1.86
CA ASP A 183 5.50 -24.38 -1.97
C ASP A 183 6.75 -24.22 -1.11
N GLU A 184 7.02 -25.19 -0.24
CA GLU A 184 8.28 -25.24 0.51
C GLU A 184 9.33 -26.02 -0.28
N PHE A 185 10.45 -25.37 -0.56
CA PHE A 185 11.62 -26.00 -1.15
C PHE A 185 12.75 -26.05 -0.13
N ASN A 186 13.24 -27.26 0.15
CA ASN A 186 14.55 -27.43 0.73
C ASN A 186 15.58 -27.12 -0.35
N CYS A 187 16.28 -25.99 -0.23
CA CYS A 187 17.33 -25.65 -1.17
C CYS A 187 18.43 -26.72 -1.08
N SER A 188 18.93 -27.17 -2.23
CA SER A 188 20.03 -28.16 -2.34
C SER A 188 21.26 -27.79 -1.51
N TYR A 189 21.45 -26.49 -1.29
CA TYR A 189 22.38 -25.93 -0.32
C TYR A 189 21.70 -25.91 1.05
N LYS A 190 21.96 -26.94 1.86
CA LYS A 190 21.41 -27.31 3.20
C LYS A 190 21.18 -26.19 4.24
N ARG A 191 21.44 -24.92 3.93
CA ARG A 191 21.37 -23.78 4.85
C ARG A 191 20.09 -22.95 4.74
N PHE A 192 19.35 -23.06 3.65
CA PHE A 192 18.15 -22.23 3.44
C PHE A 192 16.92 -23.06 3.11
N ARG A 193 15.77 -22.55 3.57
CA ARG A 193 14.44 -22.96 3.12
C ARG A 193 13.86 -21.82 2.30
N ARG A 194 13.20 -22.16 1.19
CA ARG A 194 12.52 -21.19 0.33
C ARG A 194 11.02 -21.47 0.37
N MET A 195 10.25 -20.48 0.81
CA MET A 195 8.80 -20.46 0.71
C MET A 195 8.43 -19.72 -0.57
N LYS A 196 8.04 -20.46 -1.61
CA LYS A 196 7.65 -19.91 -2.90
C LYS A 196 6.15 -19.65 -2.92
N HIS A 197 5.78 -18.41 -3.14
CA HIS A 197 4.40 -17.93 -3.25
C HIS A 197 4.04 -17.70 -4.71
N THR A 198 2.93 -18.27 -5.15
CA THR A 198 2.33 -18.04 -6.47
C THR A 198 0.84 -17.80 -6.33
N LEU A 199 0.24 -17.09 -7.29
CA LEU A 199 -1.20 -17.01 -7.35
C LEU A 199 -1.75 -18.37 -7.82
N TYR A 200 -2.83 -18.86 -7.22
CA TYR A 200 -3.40 -20.18 -7.53
C TYR A 200 -3.81 -20.33 -9.01
N THR A 201 -4.17 -19.22 -9.65
CA THR A 201 -4.51 -19.16 -11.09
C THR A 201 -3.30 -19.28 -12.01
N GLY A 202 -2.07 -19.14 -11.49
CA GLY A 202 -0.83 -19.07 -12.26
C GLY A 202 -0.59 -17.72 -12.96
N SER A 203 -1.46 -16.73 -12.77
CA SER A 203 -1.27 -15.38 -13.33
C SER A 203 -0.32 -14.53 -12.49
N THR A 204 0.05 -13.37 -13.01
CA THR A 204 0.83 -12.38 -12.27
C THR A 204 0.03 -11.74 -11.14
N PHE A 205 0.75 -11.13 -10.19
CA PHE A 205 0.20 -10.38 -9.08
C PHE A 205 1.13 -9.22 -8.71
N ARG A 206 0.61 -8.23 -7.99
CA ARG A 206 1.35 -7.10 -7.43
C ARG A 206 1.27 -7.13 -5.92
N ILE A 207 2.31 -6.65 -5.25
CA ILE A 207 2.38 -6.67 -3.79
C ILE A 207 2.09 -5.26 -3.26
N LEU A 208 0.99 -5.11 -2.51
CA LEU A 208 0.69 -3.88 -1.78
C LEU A 208 1.65 -3.71 -0.60
N HIS A 209 1.76 -4.76 0.21
CA HIS A 209 2.70 -4.79 1.32
C HIS A 209 2.93 -6.22 1.80
N LEU A 210 3.82 -6.34 2.79
CA LEU A 210 4.16 -7.59 3.44
C LEU A 210 3.50 -7.67 4.81
N ARG A 211 3.22 -8.89 5.25
CA ARG A 211 2.72 -9.17 6.60
C ARG A 211 3.44 -10.36 7.18
N MET A 212 3.82 -10.27 8.45
CA MET A 212 4.45 -11.36 9.19
C MET A 212 3.85 -11.40 10.61
N LYS A 213 3.25 -12.53 11.00
CA LYS A 213 2.64 -12.71 12.33
C LYS A 213 1.66 -11.60 12.71
N GLY A 214 0.87 -11.16 11.73
CA GLY A 214 -0.09 -10.09 11.93
C GLY A 214 0.48 -8.67 11.71
N ILE A 215 1.79 -8.49 11.76
CA ILE A 215 2.48 -7.20 11.72
C ILE A 215 2.75 -6.80 10.27
N TYR A 216 2.54 -5.52 9.97
CA TYR A 216 2.87 -4.89 8.69
C TYR A 216 4.39 -4.71 8.54
N ILE A 217 4.93 -5.12 7.39
CA ILE A 217 6.33 -4.86 7.02
C ILE A 217 6.34 -4.01 5.74
N PRO A 218 6.78 -2.74 5.81
CA PRO A 218 6.91 -1.88 4.63
C PRO A 218 8.08 -2.29 3.75
N PHE A 219 8.00 -1.91 2.47
CA PHE A 219 9.20 -1.72 1.66
C PHE A 219 9.71 -0.29 1.83
N LYS A 220 11.03 -0.08 1.77
CA LYS A 220 11.60 1.28 1.72
C LYS A 220 11.14 2.02 0.46
N GLU A 221 11.11 1.31 -0.66
CA GLU A 221 10.58 1.77 -1.94
C GLU A 221 9.34 0.97 -2.31
N SER A 222 8.26 1.63 -2.76
CA SER A 222 7.05 0.92 -3.15
C SER A 222 7.33 -0.06 -4.31
N VAL A 223 6.86 -1.29 -4.15
CA VAL A 223 6.94 -2.33 -5.20
C VAL A 223 5.61 -2.52 -5.94
N LEU A 224 4.61 -1.69 -5.63
CA LEU A 224 3.23 -1.89 -6.09
C LEU A 224 3.10 -1.92 -7.63
N THR A 225 3.95 -1.19 -8.34
CA THR A 225 3.96 -1.17 -9.82
C THR A 225 4.63 -2.40 -10.44
N THR A 226 5.26 -3.25 -9.64
CA THR A 226 5.99 -4.44 -10.12
C THR A 226 5.06 -5.65 -10.20
N GLU A 227 4.79 -6.10 -11.42
CA GLU A 227 4.13 -7.38 -11.66
C GLU A 227 5.09 -8.54 -11.35
N CYS A 228 4.65 -9.42 -10.46
CA CYS A 228 5.36 -10.58 -10.00
C CYS A 228 4.67 -11.84 -10.52
N ILE A 229 5.46 -12.81 -10.97
CA ILE A 229 5.03 -14.17 -11.28
C ILE A 229 5.11 -15.03 -10.01
N GLU A 230 6.12 -14.76 -9.18
CA GLU A 230 6.43 -15.48 -7.96
C GLU A 230 7.03 -14.51 -6.94
N ALA A 231 6.78 -14.78 -5.65
CA ALA A 231 7.52 -14.19 -4.55
C ALA A 231 8.10 -15.32 -3.68
N SER A 232 9.39 -15.28 -3.39
CA SER A 232 10.07 -16.31 -2.63
C SER A 232 10.66 -15.73 -1.34
N VAL A 233 10.23 -16.23 -0.19
CA VAL A 233 10.77 -15.83 1.12
C VAL A 233 11.80 -16.86 1.58
N TYR A 234 12.99 -16.39 1.92
CA TYR A 234 14.10 -17.26 2.32
C TYR A 234 14.33 -17.20 3.83
N TYR A 235 14.47 -18.38 4.43
CA TYR A 235 14.72 -18.57 5.86
C TYR A 235 15.98 -19.42 6.08
N MET A 236 16.63 -19.27 7.24
CA MET A 236 17.64 -20.23 7.67
C MET A 236 17.00 -21.60 7.89
N CYS A 237 17.69 -22.69 7.52
CA CYS A 237 17.17 -24.05 7.69
C CYS A 237 16.92 -24.45 9.16
N TYR A 238 17.65 -23.81 10.08
CA TYR A 238 17.53 -23.97 11.52
C TYR A 238 16.40 -23.13 12.14
N ASP A 239 15.85 -22.15 11.41
CA ASP A 239 14.67 -21.39 11.82
C ASP A 239 13.40 -22.20 11.57
N LYS A 240 13.18 -23.22 12.42
CA LYS A 240 12.03 -24.13 12.32
C LYS A 240 10.67 -23.44 12.48
N ALA A 241 10.67 -22.22 13.00
CA ALA A 241 9.45 -21.46 13.28
C ALA A 241 9.25 -20.27 12.32
N TYR A 242 10.10 -20.15 11.29
CA TYR A 242 10.02 -19.11 10.25
C TYR A 242 9.85 -17.72 10.86
N LYS A 243 10.63 -17.43 11.90
CA LYS A 243 10.55 -16.19 12.67
C LYS A 243 11.33 -15.05 12.03
N GLU A 244 12.40 -15.36 11.30
CA GLU A 244 13.38 -14.40 10.83
C GLU A 244 13.63 -14.62 9.33
N PRO A 245 12.82 -13.99 8.46
CA PRO A 245 13.08 -14.02 7.03
C PRO A 245 14.39 -13.30 6.75
N LEU A 246 15.25 -13.90 5.92
CA LEU A 246 16.53 -13.32 5.55
C LEU A 246 16.35 -12.30 4.42
N PHE A 247 15.71 -12.73 3.35
CA PHE A 247 15.43 -11.91 2.19
C PHE A 247 14.20 -12.42 1.44
N LEU A 248 13.65 -11.52 0.63
CA LEU A 248 12.54 -11.73 -0.27
C LEU A 248 13.04 -11.59 -1.70
N GLU A 249 12.70 -12.55 -2.55
CA GLU A 249 12.90 -12.51 -3.99
C GLU A 249 11.56 -12.27 -4.67
N LEU A 250 11.47 -11.24 -5.51
CA LEU A 250 10.31 -10.96 -6.35
C LEU A 250 10.68 -11.28 -7.80
N LEU A 251 10.16 -12.38 -8.32
CA LEU A 251 10.39 -12.80 -9.70
C LEU A 251 9.37 -12.14 -10.62
N SER A 252 9.84 -11.34 -11.57
CA SER A 252 9.04 -10.69 -12.61
C SER A 252 9.45 -11.19 -14.00
N HIS A 253 8.73 -10.76 -15.04
CA HIS A 253 9.15 -10.97 -16.43
C HIS A 253 10.52 -10.34 -16.75
N ASN A 254 10.91 -9.29 -16.02
CA ASN A 254 12.21 -8.62 -16.18
C ASN A 254 13.32 -9.23 -15.31
N GLY A 255 13.06 -10.40 -14.71
CA GLY A 255 13.98 -11.09 -13.81
C GLY A 255 13.69 -10.84 -12.32
N PRO A 256 14.52 -11.46 -11.44
CA PRO A 256 14.34 -11.38 -10.00
C PRO A 256 14.85 -10.07 -9.42
N ARG A 257 14.15 -9.55 -8.41
CA ARG A 257 14.61 -8.48 -7.52
C ARG A 257 14.69 -8.98 -6.10
N TYR A 258 15.71 -8.55 -5.36
CA TYR A 258 15.95 -9.03 -4.01
C TYR A 258 15.81 -7.91 -2.99
N TYR A 259 15.22 -8.25 -1.85
CA TYR A 259 14.97 -7.34 -0.74
C TYR A 259 15.43 -7.96 0.56
N ARG A 260 16.27 -7.27 1.31
CA ARG A 260 16.80 -7.74 2.59
C ARG A 260 15.93 -7.21 3.71
N TYR A 261 15.59 -8.06 4.66
CA TYR A 261 14.88 -7.65 5.86
C TYR A 261 15.88 -7.11 6.89
N ASP A 262 15.70 -5.87 7.34
CA ASP A 262 16.56 -5.24 8.36
C ASP A 262 15.97 -5.29 9.78
N GLY A 263 14.88 -6.04 9.98
CA GLY A 263 14.11 -6.09 11.22
C GLY A 263 12.93 -5.12 11.26
N PHE A 264 12.89 -4.12 10.38
CA PHE A 264 11.80 -3.13 10.33
C PHE A 264 11.13 -3.06 8.97
N CYS A 265 11.89 -3.16 7.89
CA CYS A 265 11.41 -3.01 6.53
C CYS A 265 12.19 -3.89 5.54
N MET A 266 11.71 -3.93 4.31
CA MET A 266 12.41 -4.52 3.18
C MET A 266 13.16 -3.47 2.40
N ASP A 267 14.47 -3.63 2.32
CA ASP A 267 15.35 -2.77 1.53
C ASP A 267 15.83 -3.47 0.28
N ARG A 268 15.79 -2.79 -0.87
CA ARG A 268 16.27 -3.37 -2.11
C ARG A 268 17.78 -3.53 -2.03
N PHE A 269 18.28 -4.69 -2.46
CA PHE A 269 19.72 -4.88 -2.57
C PHE A 269 20.06 -5.62 -3.87
N GLU A 270 21.22 -5.30 -4.40
CA GLU A 270 21.74 -5.98 -5.58
C GLU A 270 22.53 -7.21 -5.14
N ILE A 271 22.02 -8.36 -5.55
CA ILE A 271 22.80 -9.58 -5.49
C ILE A 271 23.60 -9.65 -6.78
N LYS A 272 24.90 -9.34 -6.71
CA LYS A 272 25.84 -9.55 -7.83
C LYS A 272 25.80 -11.00 -8.31
N SER A 273 25.70 -11.95 -7.37
CA SER A 273 25.20 -13.31 -7.64
C SER A 273 24.74 -13.99 -6.34
N LEU A 274 23.70 -14.84 -6.40
CA LEU A 274 23.25 -15.61 -5.23
C LEU A 274 24.39 -16.48 -4.67
N LYS A 275 25.38 -16.78 -5.52
CA LYS A 275 26.63 -17.46 -5.21
C LYS A 275 27.57 -16.59 -4.36
N GLU A 276 27.68 -15.29 -4.62
CA GLU A 276 28.48 -14.35 -3.83
C GLU A 276 27.87 -14.08 -2.46
N TYR A 277 26.56 -13.83 -2.37
CA TYR A 277 25.88 -13.69 -1.07
C TYR A 277 26.11 -14.93 -0.19
N LYS A 278 26.04 -16.11 -0.82
CA LYS A 278 26.37 -17.39 -0.18
C LYS A 278 27.84 -17.47 0.25
N GLN A 279 28.80 -16.95 -0.53
CA GLN A 279 30.22 -16.97 -0.17
C GLN A 279 30.53 -16.03 1.00
N GLU A 280 30.02 -14.80 0.99
CA GLU A 280 30.24 -13.80 2.05
C GLU A 280 29.74 -14.30 3.41
N HIS A 281 28.60 -14.99 3.43
CA HIS A 281 27.99 -15.51 4.65
C HIS A 281 28.40 -16.96 4.97
N SER A 282 29.37 -17.52 4.25
CA SER A 282 29.93 -18.85 4.53
C SER A 282 31.16 -18.84 5.44
N ILE A 283 31.69 -17.67 5.79
CA ILE A 283 33.01 -17.54 6.42
C ILE A 283 32.96 -17.35 7.95
N THR A 284 31.82 -17.01 8.55
CA THR A 284 31.73 -16.87 10.01
C THR A 284 31.26 -18.18 10.66
N LYS A 285 32.22 -19.01 11.04
CA LYS A 285 32.05 -20.09 12.03
C LYS A 285 32.15 -19.53 13.44
#